data_AF-A0A844KSC5-F1
#
_entry.id   AF-A0A844KSC5-F1
#
_cell.length_a   1.000
_cell.length_b   1.000
_cell.length_c   1.000
_cell.angle_alpha   90.00
_cell.angle_beta   90.00
_cell.angle_gamma   90.00
#
_symmetry.space_group_name_H-M   'P 1'
#
loop_
_entity.id
_entity.type
_entity.pdbx_description
1 polymer ?
#
loop_
_entity_poly.entity_id
_entity_poly.type
_entity_poly.pdbx_seq_one_letter_code
_entity_poly.pdbx_strand_id
1 'polypeptide(L)'
;ERNFQRRFDDTSKEILLPVTRLYTPSITIARVLTKTSASGESLYDVAAVLTTRQGDQIVLSKSNATDAELRQNEDDNVFIKKAQIISAEISRYFSSDIQISYNTRKRINPQMRSPLCMVLENFNEKGFCKYYHEATNMEYLYDPTTKLCFSFFADERDESLLEVYGLSSWASNLVEKQISIATLANLYTIIGL
;
A
#
# COMPACT_ATOMS: atom_id res chain seq x y z
N GLU A 1 -0.59 -10.96 9.52
CA GLU A 1 -0.49 -9.75 8.68
C GLU A 1 -0.05 -8.55 9.53
N ARG A 2 0.86 -7.73 9.03
CA ARG A 2 1.56 -6.71 9.82
C ARG A 2 0.70 -5.48 10.12
N ASN A 3 -0.14 -5.06 9.19
CA ASN A 3 -1.10 -3.96 9.41
C ASN A 3 -2.17 -4.35 10.44
N PHE A 4 -2.70 -5.57 10.39
CA PHE A 4 -3.68 -6.04 11.37
C PHE A 4 -3.07 -6.18 12.77
N GLN A 5 -1.86 -6.73 12.88
CA GLN A 5 -1.15 -6.79 14.17
C GLN A 5 -0.94 -5.40 14.78
N ARG A 6 -0.43 -4.45 13.99
CA ARG A 6 -0.25 -3.07 14.46
C ARG A 6 -1.56 -2.39 14.81
N ARG A 7 -2.61 -2.59 14.01
CA ARG A 7 -3.94 -2.04 14.29
C ARG A 7 -4.50 -2.58 15.60
N PHE A 8 -4.36 -3.88 15.85
CA PHE A 8 -4.80 -4.51 17.09
C PHE A 8 -4.05 -3.92 18.30
N ASP A 9 -2.72 -3.81 18.21
CA ASP A 9 -1.89 -3.22 19.26
C ASP A 9 -2.22 -1.74 19.51
N ASP A 10 -2.45 -0.96 18.46
CA ASP A 10 -2.70 0.48 18.57
C ASP A 10 -4.13 0.77 19.04
N THR A 11 -5.10 -0.09 18.67
CA THR A 11 -6.48 0.02 19.15
C THR A 11 -6.58 -0.38 20.62
N SER A 12 -5.90 -1.47 21.04
CA SER A 12 -5.87 -1.90 22.44
C SER A 12 -5.17 -0.92 23.37
N LYS A 13 -4.28 -0.08 22.83
CA LYS A 13 -3.60 1.02 23.54
C LYS A 13 -4.32 2.37 23.42
N GLU A 14 -5.52 2.39 22.84
CA GLU A 14 -6.33 3.62 22.63
C GLU A 14 -5.64 4.69 21.78
N ILE A 15 -4.65 4.30 20.96
CA ILE A 15 -3.95 5.19 20.00
C ILE A 15 -4.78 5.34 18.72
N LEU A 16 -5.39 4.24 18.28
CA LEU A 16 -6.34 4.21 17.18
C LEU A 16 -7.75 3.98 17.70
N LEU A 17 -8.71 4.65 17.06
CA LEU A 17 -10.12 4.35 17.30
C LEU A 17 -10.48 2.99 16.71
N PRO A 18 -11.36 2.22 17.38
CA PRO A 18 -11.88 0.98 16.82
C PRO A 18 -12.56 1.22 15.47
N VAL A 19 -12.30 0.32 14.52
CA VAL A 19 -12.97 0.34 13.21
C VAL A 19 -14.31 -0.36 13.36
N THR A 20 -15.40 0.41 13.36
CA THR A 20 -16.76 -0.13 13.52
C THR A 20 -17.40 -0.52 12.19
N ARG A 21 -16.84 -0.07 11.06
CA ARG A 21 -17.31 -0.35 9.70
C ARG A 21 -16.13 -0.36 8.75
N LEU A 22 -16.22 -1.16 7.69
CA LEU A 22 -15.19 -1.22 6.66
C LEU A 22 -15.29 -0.01 5.72
N TYR A 23 -14.14 0.54 5.36
CA TYR A 23 -14.01 1.65 4.42
C TYR A 23 -14.01 1.14 2.98
N THR A 24 -14.44 1.98 2.04
CA THR A 24 -14.21 1.74 0.62
C THR A 24 -12.72 1.96 0.31
N PRO A 25 -12.01 0.98 -0.25
CA PRO A 25 -10.63 1.16 -0.62
C PRO A 25 -10.45 2.25 -1.67
N SER A 26 -9.34 2.96 -1.58
CA SER A 26 -9.00 4.02 -2.54
C SER A 26 -7.50 4.25 -2.57
N ILE A 27 -6.99 4.76 -3.68
CA ILE A 27 -5.62 5.21 -3.81
C ILE A 27 -5.62 6.73 -3.88
N THR A 28 -4.92 7.35 -2.95
CA THR A 28 -4.64 8.78 -2.99
C THR A 28 -3.16 9.01 -3.22
N ILE A 29 -2.80 9.73 -4.28
CA ILE A 29 -1.44 10.22 -4.49
C ILE A 29 -1.28 11.51 -3.69
N ALA A 30 -0.32 11.52 -2.79
CA ALA A 30 -0.13 12.58 -1.81
C ALA A 30 1.36 12.78 -1.48
N ARG A 31 1.65 13.85 -0.75
CA ARG A 31 2.99 14.12 -0.22
C ARG A 31 3.21 13.26 1.02
N VAL A 32 4.21 12.40 1.00
CA VAL A 32 4.56 11.50 2.11
C VAL A 32 5.90 11.92 2.69
N LEU A 33 5.95 12.15 4.01
CA LEU A 33 7.19 12.49 4.69
C LEU A 33 8.18 11.33 4.58
N THR A 34 9.35 11.59 4.00
CA THR A 34 10.40 10.59 3.81
C THR A 34 11.49 10.73 4.85
N LYS A 35 12.00 11.95 5.05
CA LYS A 35 13.09 12.24 5.98
C LYS A 35 13.12 13.70 6.38
N THR A 36 13.86 13.98 7.46
CA THR A 36 14.22 15.34 7.86
C THR A 36 15.66 15.59 7.43
N SER A 37 15.91 16.71 6.76
CA SER A 37 17.26 17.09 6.35
C SER A 37 18.14 17.43 7.57
N ALA A 38 19.45 17.55 7.36
CA ALA A 38 20.38 18.01 8.39
C ALA A 38 20.07 19.43 8.93
N SER A 39 19.33 20.25 8.16
CA SER A 39 18.89 21.59 8.58
C SER A 39 17.52 21.58 9.29
N GLY A 40 16.91 20.43 9.53
CA GLY A 40 15.59 20.31 10.17
C GLY A 40 14.41 20.45 9.19
N GLU A 41 14.67 20.52 7.89
CA GLU A 41 13.62 20.64 6.87
C GLU A 41 12.92 19.29 6.65
N SER A 42 11.59 19.29 6.65
CA SER A 42 10.79 18.10 6.33
C SER A 42 10.76 17.88 4.82
N LEU A 43 11.27 16.74 4.36
CA LEU A 43 11.37 16.40 2.95
C LEU A 43 10.31 15.36 2.58
N TYR A 44 9.53 15.66 1.55
CA TYR A 44 8.38 14.87 1.14
C TYR A 44 8.59 14.23 -0.22
N ASP A 45 8.24 12.97 -0.36
CA ASP A 45 8.09 12.32 -1.66
C ASP A 45 6.63 12.38 -2.14
N VAL A 46 6.42 12.21 -3.44
CA VAL A 46 5.10 12.04 -4.03
C VAL A 46 4.88 10.56 -4.25
N ALA A 47 3.97 9.97 -3.48
CA ALA A 47 3.72 8.53 -3.53
C ALA A 47 2.22 8.23 -3.53
N ALA A 48 1.88 7.08 -4.09
CA ALA A 48 0.53 6.54 -3.99
C ALA A 48 0.32 5.87 -2.65
N VAL A 49 -0.82 6.16 -2.03
CA VAL A 49 -1.20 5.60 -0.74
C VAL A 49 -2.52 4.87 -0.89
N LEU A 50 -2.44 3.54 -0.76
CA LEU A 50 -3.60 2.67 -0.71
C LEU A 50 -4.24 2.77 0.67
N THR A 51 -5.50 3.16 0.73
CA THR A 51 -6.33 3.06 1.94
C THR A 51 -7.05 1.71 1.90
N THR A 52 -6.82 0.85 2.89
CA THR A 52 -7.46 -0.48 2.98
C THR A 52 -8.89 -0.39 3.51
N ARG A 53 -9.62 -1.50 3.47
CA ARG A 53 -10.95 -1.66 4.08
C ARG A 53 -10.94 -1.42 5.60
N GLN A 54 -9.81 -1.62 6.25
CA GLN A 54 -9.63 -1.35 7.68
C GLN A 54 -9.22 0.10 7.93
N GLY A 55 -9.04 0.92 6.88
CA GLY A 55 -8.61 2.30 6.97
C GLY A 55 -7.10 2.46 7.20
N ASP A 56 -6.30 1.42 6.94
CA ASP A 56 -4.84 1.51 6.97
C ASP A 56 -4.33 2.27 5.75
N GLN A 57 -3.34 3.14 5.94
CA GLN A 57 -2.65 3.84 4.86
C GLN A 57 -1.37 3.11 4.49
N ILE A 58 -1.35 2.47 3.32
CA ILE A 58 -0.22 1.71 2.81
C ILE A 58 0.45 2.51 1.69
N VAL A 59 1.61 3.08 1.99
CA VAL A 59 2.41 3.87 1.03
C VAL A 59 3.15 2.91 0.10
N LEU A 60 2.86 3.00 -1.19
CA LEU A 60 3.51 2.25 -2.26
C LEU A 60 4.75 3.04 -2.74
N SER A 61 5.84 2.94 -1.99
CA SER A 61 7.05 3.75 -2.26
C SER A 61 7.92 3.10 -3.34
N LYS A 62 8.22 3.87 -4.39
CA LYS A 62 9.09 3.44 -5.50
C LYS A 62 10.48 4.09 -5.47
N SER A 63 10.69 5.13 -4.66
CA SER A 63 11.84 6.03 -4.81
C SER A 63 12.76 6.05 -3.58
N ASN A 64 14.06 6.16 -3.86
CA ASN A 64 15.08 6.61 -2.90
C ASN A 64 15.59 7.98 -3.35
N ALA A 65 14.68 8.96 -3.43
CA ALA A 65 15.01 10.29 -3.93
C ALA A 65 16.02 11.03 -3.03
N THR A 66 16.87 11.81 -3.69
CA THR A 66 17.84 12.69 -3.05
C THR A 66 17.15 13.88 -2.37
N ASP A 67 17.82 14.54 -1.44
CA ASP A 67 17.27 15.73 -0.76
C ASP A 67 16.89 16.84 -1.76
N ALA A 68 17.65 17.00 -2.84
CA ALA A 68 17.37 17.99 -3.87
C ALA A 68 16.07 17.69 -4.63
N GLU A 69 15.83 16.42 -4.97
CA GLU A 69 14.61 15.99 -5.65
C GLU A 69 13.38 16.07 -4.75
N LEU A 70 13.52 15.73 -3.46
CA LEU A 70 12.42 15.82 -2.50
C LEU A 70 11.99 17.26 -2.25
N ARG A 71 12.92 18.23 -2.22
CA ARG A 71 12.57 19.66 -2.08
C ARG A 71 11.71 20.17 -3.24
N GLN A 72 11.95 19.68 -4.45
CA GLN A 72 11.16 20.08 -5.62
C GLN A 72 9.70 19.65 -5.51
N ASN A 73 9.39 18.62 -4.73
CA ASN A 73 8.02 18.14 -4.55
C ASN A 73 7.12 19.12 -3.78
N GLU A 74 7.68 20.14 -3.12
CA GLU A 74 6.89 21.22 -2.53
C GLU A 74 6.17 22.08 -3.57
N ASP A 75 6.71 22.16 -4.81
CA ASP A 75 6.05 22.86 -5.91
C ASP A 75 4.84 22.04 -6.41
N ASP A 76 3.66 22.67 -6.47
CA ASP A 76 2.42 22.02 -6.90
C ASP A 76 2.45 21.59 -8.37
N ASN A 77 3.16 22.30 -9.25
CA ASN A 77 3.32 21.89 -10.66
C ASN A 77 4.20 20.64 -10.78
N VAL A 78 5.27 20.55 -9.96
CA VAL A 78 6.11 19.34 -9.89
C VAL A 78 5.29 18.17 -9.35
N PHE A 79 4.53 18.40 -8.28
CA PHE A 79 3.62 17.41 -7.71
C PHE A 79 2.62 16.90 -8.75
N ILE A 80 1.90 17.79 -9.45
CA ILE A 80 0.86 17.39 -10.40
C ILE A 80 1.46 16.53 -11.52
N LYS A 81 2.62 16.91 -12.06
CA LYS A 81 3.32 16.12 -13.09
C LYS A 81 3.68 14.72 -12.58
N LYS A 82 4.27 14.62 -11.38
CA LYS A 82 4.59 13.31 -10.77
C LYS A 82 3.35 12.48 -10.48
N ALA A 83 2.29 13.12 -9.97
CA ALA A 83 1.04 12.46 -9.66
C ALA A 83 0.35 11.89 -10.91
N GLN A 84 0.40 12.60 -12.04
CA GLN A 84 -0.11 12.09 -13.32
C GLN A 84 0.66 10.86 -13.79
N ILE A 85 1.99 10.86 -13.67
CA ILE A 85 2.83 9.71 -14.02
C ILE A 85 2.50 8.50 -13.12
N ILE A 86 2.48 8.71 -11.81
CA ILE A 86 2.16 7.66 -10.82
C ILE A 86 0.75 7.11 -11.05
N SER A 87 -0.23 7.98 -11.30
CA SER A 87 -1.60 7.57 -11.59
C SER A 87 -1.65 6.70 -12.85
N ALA A 88 -1.00 7.13 -13.93
CA ALA A 88 -0.98 6.37 -15.19
C ALA A 88 -0.27 5.01 -15.06
N GLU A 89 0.74 4.90 -14.19
CA GLU A 89 1.38 3.62 -13.89
C GLU A 89 0.48 2.70 -13.07
N ILE A 90 -0.08 3.21 -11.97
CA ILE A 90 -0.90 2.43 -11.04
C ILE A 90 -2.18 1.95 -11.71
N SER A 91 -2.81 2.77 -12.55
CA SER A 91 -4.00 2.40 -13.31
C SER A 91 -3.78 1.23 -14.29
N ARG A 92 -2.54 0.77 -14.52
CA ARG A 92 -2.27 -0.45 -15.29
C ARG A 92 -2.46 -1.72 -14.47
N TYR A 93 -2.32 -1.63 -13.15
CA TYR A 93 -2.39 -2.77 -12.23
C TYR A 93 -3.67 -2.73 -11.38
N PHE A 94 -4.14 -1.53 -11.08
CA PHE A 94 -5.39 -1.26 -10.40
C PHE A 94 -6.43 -0.81 -11.44
N SER A 95 -7.50 -1.58 -11.61
CA SER A 95 -8.61 -1.29 -12.53
C SER A 95 -9.37 -0.03 -12.12
N SER A 96 -10.31 0.39 -12.98
CA SER A 96 -11.19 1.54 -12.71
C SER A 96 -12.13 1.35 -11.51
N ASP A 97 -12.19 0.15 -10.94
CA ASP A 97 -13.11 -0.18 -9.84
C ASP A 97 -12.67 0.45 -8.52
N ILE A 98 -11.36 0.70 -8.36
CA ILE A 98 -10.82 1.44 -7.23
C ILE A 98 -10.67 2.93 -7.57
N GLN A 99 -11.10 3.80 -6.67
CA GLN A 99 -10.93 5.24 -6.84
C GLN A 99 -9.44 5.62 -6.74
N ILE A 100 -8.89 6.16 -7.83
CA ILE A 100 -7.54 6.75 -7.87
C ILE A 100 -7.68 8.27 -7.98
N SER A 101 -7.10 8.99 -7.02
CA SER A 101 -7.11 10.46 -6.98
C SER A 101 -5.77 11.01 -6.52
N TYR A 102 -5.55 12.31 -6.68
CA TYR A 102 -4.40 13.00 -6.11
C TYR A 102 -4.86 14.21 -5.29
N ASN A 103 -4.10 14.54 -4.25
CA ASN A 103 -4.39 15.68 -3.39
C ASN A 103 -3.10 16.43 -3.05
N THR A 104 -2.95 17.63 -3.61
CA THR A 104 -1.78 18.49 -3.38
C THR A 104 -1.65 18.91 -1.92
N ARG A 105 -2.75 19.11 -1.19
CA ARG A 105 -2.71 19.60 0.19
C ARG A 105 -2.49 18.50 1.22
N LYS A 106 -2.81 17.24 0.88
CA LYS A 106 -2.69 16.12 1.80
C LYS A 106 -1.22 15.78 2.04
N ARG A 107 -0.80 15.88 3.30
CA ARG A 107 0.52 15.46 3.79
C ARG A 107 0.34 14.26 4.71
N ILE A 108 1.11 13.21 4.46
CA ILE A 108 1.07 11.98 5.23
C ILE A 108 2.42 11.84 5.94
N ASN A 109 2.40 11.61 7.24
CA ASN A 109 3.59 11.31 8.00
C ASN A 109 3.51 9.84 8.47
N PRO A 110 4.28 8.92 7.86
CA PRO A 110 4.27 7.51 8.25
C PRO A 110 4.76 7.23 9.68
N GLN A 111 5.42 8.19 10.32
CA GLN A 111 5.84 8.09 11.72
C GLN A 111 4.67 8.32 12.68
N MET A 112 3.59 8.96 12.21
CA MET A 112 2.37 9.11 12.98
C MET A 112 1.63 7.78 13.03
N ARG A 113 1.16 7.42 14.23
CA ARG A 113 0.42 6.18 14.47
C ARG A 113 -1.08 6.30 14.23
N SER A 114 -1.58 7.50 13.92
CA SER A 114 -2.99 7.79 13.64
C SER A 114 -3.14 8.76 12.47
N PRO A 115 -3.77 8.34 11.35
CA PRO A 115 -4.19 6.97 11.04
C PRO A 115 -2.99 6.02 10.93
N LEU A 116 -3.22 4.71 11.04
CA LEU A 116 -2.16 3.72 10.85
C LEU A 116 -1.56 3.89 9.46
N CYS A 117 -0.25 4.09 9.39
CA CYS A 117 0.48 4.25 8.14
C CYS A 117 1.67 3.29 8.06
N MET A 118 1.85 2.65 6.91
CA MET A 118 2.94 1.72 6.65
C MET A 118 3.56 2.02 5.29
N VAL A 119 4.88 2.05 5.23
CA VAL A 119 5.62 2.23 3.99
C VAL A 119 6.08 0.88 3.47
N LEU A 120 5.71 0.56 2.23
CA LEU A 120 6.27 -0.55 1.48
C LEU A 120 7.40 0.01 0.60
N GLU A 121 8.63 -0.14 1.06
CA GLU A 121 9.81 0.32 0.33
C GLU A 121 10.07 -0.57 -0.90
N ASN A 122 10.56 0.05 -1.98
CA ASN A 122 10.89 -0.62 -3.23
C ASN A 122 9.70 -1.37 -3.86
N PHE A 123 8.47 -0.90 -3.65
CA PHE A 123 7.27 -1.52 -4.21
C PHE A 123 7.34 -1.55 -5.74
N ASN A 124 7.15 -2.74 -6.32
CA ASN A 124 7.18 -2.95 -7.77
C ASN A 124 6.19 -4.05 -8.17
N GLU A 125 5.21 -3.69 -8.99
CA GLU A 125 4.11 -4.56 -9.38
C GLU A 125 4.54 -5.73 -10.29
N LYS A 126 5.66 -5.60 -11.02
CA LYS A 126 6.10 -6.57 -12.03
C LYS A 126 6.70 -7.85 -11.45
N GLY A 127 7.17 -7.83 -10.20
CA GLY A 127 7.87 -8.95 -9.57
C GLY A 127 6.96 -9.96 -8.87
N PHE A 128 5.66 -9.71 -8.80
CA PHE A 128 4.75 -10.49 -7.98
C PHE A 128 4.46 -11.88 -8.58
N CYS A 129 4.23 -12.83 -7.70
CA CYS A 129 3.63 -14.13 -7.96
C CYS A 129 2.36 -14.26 -7.11
N LYS A 130 1.51 -15.23 -7.43
CA LYS A 130 0.35 -15.57 -6.61
C LYS A 130 0.44 -16.98 -6.03
N TYR A 131 -0.11 -17.16 -4.84
CA TYR A 131 -0.24 -18.45 -4.19
C TYR A 131 -1.56 -18.52 -3.43
N TYR A 132 -2.34 -19.57 -3.69
CA TYR A 132 -3.55 -19.88 -2.94
C TYR A 132 -3.28 -20.98 -1.91
N HIS A 133 -3.63 -20.71 -0.65
CA HIS A 133 -3.47 -21.65 0.46
C HIS A 133 -4.82 -22.27 0.84
N GLU A 134 -5.06 -23.48 0.35
CA GLU A 134 -6.33 -24.22 0.51
C GLU A 134 -6.77 -24.38 1.96
N ALA A 135 -5.84 -24.63 2.89
CA ALA A 135 -6.17 -24.93 4.29
C ALA A 135 -6.81 -23.75 5.03
N THR A 136 -6.51 -22.51 4.62
CA THR A 136 -7.07 -21.29 5.23
C THR A 136 -7.95 -20.50 4.26
N ASN A 137 -8.08 -20.96 3.02
CA ASN A 137 -8.75 -20.24 1.94
C ASN A 137 -8.21 -18.80 1.77
N MET A 138 -6.88 -18.65 1.85
CA MET A 138 -6.20 -17.35 1.72
C MET A 138 -5.41 -17.29 0.43
N GLU A 139 -5.49 -16.18 -0.28
CA GLU A 139 -4.65 -15.89 -1.43
C GLU A 139 -3.57 -14.87 -1.05
N TYR A 140 -2.37 -15.08 -1.59
CA TYR A 140 -1.19 -14.28 -1.35
C TYR A 140 -0.62 -13.79 -2.68
N LEU A 141 -0.56 -12.47 -2.86
CA LEU A 141 0.23 -11.85 -3.93
C LEU A 141 1.55 -11.42 -3.32
N TYR A 142 2.67 -11.98 -3.76
CA TYR A 142 3.96 -11.74 -3.12
C TYR A 142 5.09 -11.53 -4.12
N ASP A 143 6.03 -10.65 -3.80
CA ASP A 143 7.25 -10.44 -4.59
C ASP A 143 8.45 -11.10 -3.90
N PRO A 144 9.05 -12.15 -4.50
CA PRO A 144 10.19 -12.85 -3.91
C PRO A 144 11.46 -12.00 -3.83
N THR A 145 11.53 -10.86 -4.52
CA THR A 145 12.69 -9.95 -4.49
C THR A 145 12.58 -8.99 -3.31
N THR A 146 11.49 -8.22 -3.25
CA THR A 146 11.29 -7.18 -2.23
C THR A 146 10.75 -7.73 -0.91
N LYS A 147 10.30 -8.99 -0.90
CA LYS A 147 9.66 -9.66 0.23
C LYS A 147 8.38 -8.95 0.70
N LEU A 148 7.70 -8.27 -0.21
CA LEU A 148 6.39 -7.68 0.03
C LEU A 148 5.30 -8.69 -0.30
N CYS A 149 4.20 -8.66 0.44
CA CYS A 149 3.07 -9.55 0.21
C CYS A 149 1.75 -8.86 0.57
N PHE A 150 0.75 -9.00 -0.29
CA PHE A 150 -0.65 -8.75 0.02
C PHE A 150 -1.35 -10.09 0.27
N SER A 151 -2.19 -10.15 1.29
CA SER A 151 -2.98 -11.33 1.62
C SER A 151 -4.45 -10.97 1.76
N PHE A 152 -5.32 -11.85 1.29
CA PHE A 152 -6.77 -11.70 1.43
C PHE A 152 -7.46 -13.06 1.43
N PHE A 153 -8.65 -13.09 2.00
CA PHE A 153 -9.49 -14.29 1.95
C PHE A 153 -10.06 -14.46 0.54
N ALA A 154 -9.92 -15.65 -0.04
CA ALA A 154 -10.49 -15.99 -1.33
C ALA A 154 -11.98 -16.29 -1.14
N ASP A 155 -12.81 -15.27 -0.94
CA ASP A 155 -14.26 -15.47 -0.85
C ASP A 155 -14.83 -15.69 -2.26
N GLU A 156 -15.53 -16.80 -2.45
CA GLU A 156 -16.20 -17.15 -3.70
C GLU A 156 -17.69 -16.72 -3.72
N ARG A 157 -18.23 -16.17 -2.62
CA ARG A 157 -19.69 -16.03 -2.45
C ARG A 157 -20.28 -14.65 -2.69
N ASP A 158 -19.60 -13.57 -2.28
CA ASP A 158 -20.19 -12.22 -2.26
C ASP A 158 -19.51 -11.24 -3.23
N GLU A 159 -18.33 -10.73 -2.88
CA GLU A 159 -17.60 -9.73 -3.65
C GLU A 159 -16.11 -10.07 -3.55
N SER A 160 -15.48 -10.36 -4.69
CA SER A 160 -14.07 -10.72 -4.70
C SER A 160 -13.26 -9.55 -4.17
N LEU A 161 -12.39 -9.78 -3.17
CA LEU A 161 -11.50 -8.73 -2.67
C LEU A 161 -10.58 -8.20 -3.78
N LEU A 162 -10.32 -8.99 -4.81
CA LEU A 162 -9.62 -8.51 -6.00
C LEU A 162 -10.44 -7.44 -6.75
N GLU A 163 -11.76 -7.58 -6.85
CA GLU A 163 -12.62 -6.59 -7.52
C GLU A 163 -12.73 -5.31 -6.68
N VAL A 164 -12.95 -5.45 -5.37
CA VAL A 164 -13.04 -4.30 -4.44
C VAL A 164 -11.78 -3.42 -4.50
N TYR A 165 -10.62 -4.04 -4.64
CA TYR A 165 -9.34 -3.34 -4.72
C TYR A 165 -8.90 -3.03 -6.16
N GLY A 166 -9.69 -3.40 -7.18
CA GLY A 166 -9.33 -3.27 -8.58
C GLY A 166 -8.12 -4.10 -9.02
N LEU A 167 -7.78 -5.16 -8.30
CA LEU A 167 -6.62 -6.01 -8.54
C LEU A 167 -6.89 -7.17 -9.51
N SER A 168 -8.15 -7.45 -9.88
CA SER A 168 -8.53 -8.65 -10.65
C SER A 168 -7.72 -8.87 -11.92
N SER A 169 -7.55 -7.83 -12.74
CA SER A 169 -6.77 -7.90 -13.98
C SER A 169 -5.28 -8.12 -13.72
N TRP A 170 -4.73 -7.52 -12.66
CA TRP A 170 -3.32 -7.75 -12.32
C TRP A 170 -3.10 -9.16 -11.79
N ALA A 171 -3.91 -9.61 -10.83
CA ALA A 171 -3.83 -10.94 -10.22
C ALA A 171 -4.05 -12.08 -11.24
N SER A 172 -4.89 -11.89 -12.26
CA SER A 172 -5.07 -12.89 -13.32
C SER A 172 -3.82 -13.09 -14.17
N ASN A 173 -2.97 -12.05 -14.30
CA ASN A 173 -1.74 -12.08 -15.08
C ASN A 173 -0.51 -12.57 -14.27
N LEU A 174 -0.65 -12.77 -12.95
CA LEU A 174 0.45 -13.25 -12.12
C LEU A 174 0.67 -14.76 -12.28
N VAL A 175 1.93 -15.16 -12.27
CA VAL A 175 2.33 -16.57 -12.27
C VAL A 175 2.01 -17.19 -10.92
N GLU A 176 1.36 -18.35 -10.95
CA GLU A 176 1.13 -19.14 -9.75
C GLU A 176 2.42 -19.85 -9.33
N LYS A 177 2.82 -19.65 -8.08
CA LYS A 177 4.04 -20.24 -7.53
C LYS A 177 3.84 -20.59 -6.07
N GLN A 178 4.04 -21.86 -5.75
CA GLN A 178 3.94 -22.32 -4.38
C GLN A 178 5.07 -21.75 -3.51
N ILE A 179 4.72 -21.39 -2.28
CA ILE A 179 5.65 -20.97 -1.24
C ILE A 179 5.16 -21.51 0.11
N SER A 180 6.08 -21.87 1.01
CA SER A 180 5.67 -22.31 2.33
C SER A 180 5.12 -21.13 3.16
N ILE A 181 4.06 -21.37 3.92
CA ILE A 181 3.49 -20.36 4.83
C ILE A 181 4.53 -19.91 5.87
N ALA A 182 5.38 -20.83 6.34
CA ALA A 182 6.48 -20.49 7.24
C ALA A 182 7.47 -19.50 6.61
N THR A 183 7.75 -19.62 5.30
CA THR A 183 8.59 -18.66 4.58
C THR A 183 7.91 -17.30 4.45
N LEU A 184 6.62 -17.27 4.07
CA LEU A 184 5.85 -16.03 3.98
C LEU A 184 5.83 -15.30 5.35
N ALA A 185 5.42 -16.00 6.41
CA ALA A 185 5.27 -15.41 7.73
C ALA A 185 6.58 -14.87 8.33
N ASN A 186 7.71 -15.56 8.08
CA ASN A 186 8.99 -15.18 8.69
C ASN A 186 9.79 -14.17 7.87
N LEU A 187 9.66 -14.19 6.53
CA LEU A 187 10.55 -13.41 5.65
C LEU A 187 9.85 -12.26 4.94
N TYR A 188 8.51 -12.25 4.87
CA TYR A 188 7.77 -11.25 4.10
C TYR A 188 7.07 -10.25 5.01
N THR A 189 6.97 -9.01 4.53
CA THR A 189 6.03 -8.04 5.08
C THR A 189 4.67 -8.26 4.43
N ILE A 190 3.78 -8.93 5.15
CA ILE A 190 2.42 -9.25 4.70
C ILE A 190 1.47 -8.13 5.12
N ILE A 191 0.74 -7.56 4.16
CA ILE A 191 -0.35 -6.61 4.37
C ILE A 191 -1.67 -7.30 4.04
N GLY A 192 -2.57 -7.35 5.02
CA GLY A 192 -3.94 -7.83 4.84
C GLY A 192 -4.79 -6.77 4.16
N LEU A 193 -5.48 -7.16 3.09
CA LEU A 193 -6.46 -6.32 2.38
C LEU A 193 -7.87 -6.48 2.99
#